data_AF-A0A094PQK2-F1
#
_entry.id   AF-A0A094PQK2-F1
#
_cell.length_a   1.000
_cell.length_b   1.000
_cell.length_c   1.000
_cell.angle_alpha   90.00
_cell.angle_beta   90.00
_cell.angle_gamma   90.00
#
_symmetry.space_group_name_H-M   'P 1'
#
loop_
_entity.id
_entity.type
_entity.pdbx_description
1 polymer ?
#
loop_
_entity_poly.entity_id
_entity_poly.type
_entity_poly.pdbx_seq_one_letter_code
_entity_poly.pdbx_strand_id
1 'polypeptide(L)'
;MFKVVDNLRSIEFGTPGESRARLVEFIVNGNKRATAGLLDDYAKESEPIENVGECLAMLDNNDHHVATLRVTRVEVSRFIDVPDEFALAEAEGDLNAADFRASHSNYWSQIGETITDDTQIVQVYFELLTHRLRPLQASDAEWIYHACQDTEVQRWTKIPRPYTREHATSFVVDQNGELLANAIINSRTGKPAGVAGIHHIKDGVATVGYWIAPEARRTGAASTALRILPSIAKRLGQVHTVRAVIAETNTASRATAERAGFKIARNSAEHCPDGATQTAALDYELTNQQ
;
A
#
# COMPACT_ATOMS: atom_id res chain seq x y z
N MET A 1 -2.09 3.09 19.89
CA MET A 1 -2.75 2.48 18.71
C MET A 1 -2.61 3.45 17.56
N PHE A 2 -1.85 3.05 16.55
CA PHE A 2 -1.54 3.88 15.40
C PHE A 2 -2.81 4.25 14.64
N LYS A 3 -2.85 5.48 14.14
CA LYS A 3 -3.98 5.98 13.36
C LYS A 3 -4.18 5.08 12.14
N VAL A 4 -5.45 4.85 11.79
CA VAL A 4 -5.78 4.13 10.56
C VAL A 4 -6.19 5.15 9.53
N VAL A 5 -5.45 5.23 8.42
CA VAL A 5 -5.71 6.17 7.33
C VAL A 5 -5.77 5.39 6.03
N ASP A 6 -6.81 5.64 5.23
CA ASP A 6 -7.09 4.93 3.97
C ASP A 6 -7.09 3.39 4.10
N ASN A 7 -7.57 2.89 5.24
CA ASN A 7 -7.60 1.48 5.62
C ASN A 7 -6.23 0.82 5.84
N LEU A 8 -5.16 1.59 5.98
CA LEU A 8 -3.83 1.12 6.35
C LEU A 8 -3.47 1.60 7.74
N ARG A 9 -2.60 0.84 8.42
CA ARG A 9 -1.94 1.32 9.65
C ARG A 9 -1.04 2.49 9.28
N SER A 10 -1.04 3.56 10.07
CA SER A 10 -0.15 4.69 9.83
C SER A 10 1.28 4.37 10.24
N ILE A 11 2.21 5.08 9.63
CA ILE A 11 3.58 5.23 10.11
C ILE A 11 3.94 6.71 10.05
N GLU A 12 4.54 7.20 11.12
CA GLU A 12 4.88 8.60 11.31
C GLU A 12 6.37 8.74 11.56
N PHE A 13 6.97 9.80 11.03
CA PHE A 13 8.40 10.05 11.16
C PHE A 13 8.60 11.38 11.85
N GLY A 14 9.31 11.36 12.99
CA GLY A 14 9.56 12.54 13.81
C GLY A 14 8.28 13.18 14.39
N THR A 15 8.49 14.28 15.10
CA THR A 15 7.41 15.06 15.71
C THR A 15 6.77 16.01 14.68
N PRO A 16 5.45 16.30 14.79
CA PRO A 16 4.79 17.27 13.92
C PRO A 16 5.52 18.61 13.89
N GLY A 17 5.78 19.14 12.68
CA GLY A 17 6.55 20.36 12.45
C GLY A 17 7.67 20.17 11.43
N GLU A 18 8.80 20.87 11.62
CA GLU A 18 9.95 20.80 10.71
C GLU A 18 10.60 19.41 10.68
N SER A 19 10.64 18.72 11.82
CA SER A 19 11.20 17.37 11.94
C SER A 19 10.49 16.40 11.00
N ARG A 20 9.17 16.26 11.13
CA ARG A 20 8.37 15.40 10.26
C ARG A 20 8.41 15.81 8.79
N ALA A 21 8.33 17.11 8.49
CA ALA A 21 8.41 17.60 7.12
C ALA A 21 9.72 17.17 6.43
N ARG A 22 10.85 17.30 7.13
CA ARG A 22 12.17 16.91 6.63
C ARG A 22 12.31 15.41 6.42
N LEU A 23 11.83 14.60 7.37
CA LEU A 23 11.93 13.14 7.28
C LEU A 23 11.04 12.57 6.17
N VAL A 24 9.82 13.09 6.03
CA VAL A 24 8.93 12.77 4.89
C VAL A 24 9.63 13.07 3.56
N GLU A 25 10.28 14.24 3.44
CA GLU A 25 11.03 14.60 2.24
C GLU A 25 12.20 13.65 1.95
N PHE A 26 12.97 13.25 2.98
CA PHE A 26 14.06 12.28 2.83
C PHE A 26 13.58 10.92 2.31
N ILE A 27 12.42 10.47 2.76
CA ILE A 27 11.82 9.21 2.29
C ILE A 27 11.37 9.34 0.84
N VAL A 28 10.62 10.41 0.52
CA VAL A 28 10.08 10.66 -0.83
C VAL A 28 11.19 10.83 -1.88
N ASN A 29 12.28 11.52 -1.53
CA ASN A 29 13.43 11.72 -2.41
C ASN A 29 14.34 10.50 -2.50
N GLY A 30 14.13 9.52 -1.63
CA GLY A 30 14.74 8.21 -1.78
C GLY A 30 15.94 7.94 -0.88
N ASN A 31 16.22 8.81 0.09
CA ASN A 31 17.41 8.72 0.93
C ASN A 31 17.17 7.80 2.14
N LYS A 32 16.03 7.96 2.83
CA LYS A 32 15.68 7.13 4.00
C LYS A 32 14.92 5.86 3.59
N ARG A 33 15.37 4.71 4.09
CA ARG A 33 14.89 3.35 3.76
C ARG A 33 14.68 2.46 4.97
N ALA A 34 15.03 2.94 6.15
CA ALA A 34 14.81 2.25 7.41
C ALA A 34 14.35 3.24 8.49
N THR A 35 13.78 2.70 9.56
CA THR A 35 13.43 3.44 10.77
C THR A 35 13.58 2.59 12.01
N ALA A 36 13.96 3.22 13.12
CA ALA A 36 14.07 2.57 14.42
C ALA A 36 12.87 2.90 15.33
N GLY A 37 12.53 1.95 16.20
CA GLY A 37 11.62 2.15 17.33
C GLY A 37 12.06 1.33 18.53
N LEU A 38 11.63 1.71 19.75
CA LEU A 38 11.88 0.91 20.95
C LEU A 38 10.87 -0.22 21.01
N LEU A 39 11.31 -1.45 21.27
CA LEU A 39 10.39 -2.59 21.43
C LEU A 39 9.35 -2.34 22.53
N ASP A 40 9.75 -1.63 23.59
CA ASP A 40 8.86 -1.29 24.70
C ASP A 40 7.71 -0.36 24.25
N ASP A 41 7.91 0.48 23.25
CA ASP A 41 6.84 1.36 22.75
C ASP A 41 5.74 0.56 22.05
N TYR A 42 6.09 -0.48 21.29
CA TYR A 42 5.11 -1.41 20.71
C TYR A 42 4.28 -2.10 21.81
N ALA A 43 4.93 -2.51 22.91
CA ALA A 43 4.24 -3.12 24.05
C ALA A 43 3.33 -2.12 24.80
N LYS A 44 3.81 -0.90 25.07
CA LYS A 44 3.04 0.19 25.69
C LYS A 44 1.79 0.53 24.86
N GLU A 45 1.92 0.53 23.54
CA GLU A 45 0.83 0.86 22.62
C GLU A 45 -0.09 -0.30 22.27
N SER A 46 0.24 -1.52 22.73
CA SER A 46 -0.44 -2.77 22.35
C SER A 46 -0.49 -2.98 20.83
N GLU A 47 0.59 -2.63 20.15
CA GLU A 47 0.73 -2.71 18.70
C GLU A 47 1.71 -3.82 18.32
N PRO A 48 1.38 -4.70 17.36
CA PRO A 48 2.34 -5.65 16.85
C PRO A 48 3.44 -4.92 16.06
N ILE A 49 4.62 -5.53 16.06
CA ILE A 49 5.69 -5.18 15.13
C ILE A 49 5.20 -5.40 13.71
N GLU A 50 5.66 -4.54 12.80
CA GLU A 50 5.44 -4.65 11.37
C GLU A 50 5.81 -6.04 10.83
N ASN A 51 5.13 -6.45 9.76
CA ASN A 51 5.41 -7.71 9.07
C ASN A 51 5.96 -7.46 7.67
N VAL A 52 6.85 -8.34 7.18
CA VAL A 52 7.36 -8.24 5.81
C VAL A 52 6.21 -8.27 4.80
N GLY A 53 6.19 -7.31 3.89
CA GLY A 53 5.15 -7.11 2.90
C GLY A 53 3.97 -6.24 3.36
N GLU A 54 3.89 -5.89 4.64
CA GLU A 54 2.90 -4.94 5.16
C GLU A 54 3.06 -3.57 4.51
N CYS A 55 1.94 -2.95 4.15
CA CYS A 55 1.89 -1.61 3.60
C CYS A 55 1.33 -0.64 4.63
N LEU A 56 2.04 0.47 4.84
CA LEU A 56 1.76 1.49 5.86
C LEU A 56 1.50 2.83 5.19
N ALA A 57 0.55 3.59 5.74
CA ALA A 57 0.25 4.95 5.31
C ALA A 57 1.19 5.94 6.00
N MET A 58 2.12 6.52 5.23
CA MET A 58 3.00 7.58 5.74
C MET A 58 2.23 8.90 5.80
N LEU A 59 2.24 9.53 6.99
CA LEU A 59 1.48 10.75 7.25
C LEU A 59 2.34 12.01 7.24
N ASP A 60 1.77 13.13 6.79
CA ASP A 60 2.36 14.46 6.94
C ASP A 60 2.00 15.11 8.30
N ASN A 61 2.31 16.41 8.44
CA ASN A 61 2.00 17.19 9.64
C ASN A 61 0.50 17.40 9.90
N ASN A 62 -0.34 17.17 8.89
CA ASN A 62 -1.79 17.33 8.97
C ASN A 62 -2.50 15.97 8.97
N ASP A 63 -1.76 14.90 9.25
CA ASP A 63 -2.19 13.51 9.19
C ASP A 63 -2.73 13.06 7.82
N HIS A 64 -2.36 13.73 6.73
CA HIS A 64 -2.71 13.29 5.40
C HIS A 64 -1.79 12.16 4.95
N HIS A 65 -2.38 11.11 4.36
CA HIS A 65 -1.62 10.04 3.72
C HIS A 65 -0.94 10.56 2.44
N VAL A 66 0.37 10.76 2.52
CA VAL A 66 1.17 11.33 1.43
C VAL A 66 1.87 10.28 0.57
N ALA A 67 2.28 9.16 1.16
CA ALA A 67 2.79 8.01 0.41
C ALA A 67 2.60 6.69 1.17
N THR A 68 2.71 5.58 0.46
CA THR A 68 2.65 4.24 1.04
C THR A 68 4.04 3.62 1.11
N LEU A 69 4.40 3.11 2.28
CA LEU A 69 5.64 2.36 2.49
C LEU A 69 5.31 0.88 2.57
N ARG A 70 6.14 0.03 1.96
CA ARG A 70 6.03 -1.42 2.10
C ARG A 70 7.22 -1.95 2.86
N VAL A 71 6.96 -2.66 3.94
CA VAL A 71 7.97 -3.25 4.80
C VAL A 71 8.68 -4.38 4.04
N THR A 72 10.01 -4.35 4.03
CA THR A 72 10.85 -5.31 3.30
C THR A 72 11.67 -6.21 4.22
N ARG A 73 12.00 -5.74 5.43
CA ARG A 73 12.72 -6.49 6.47
C ARG A 73 12.41 -5.89 7.82
N VAL A 74 12.33 -6.75 8.84
CA VAL A 74 12.13 -6.35 10.23
C VAL A 74 13.08 -7.17 11.08
N GLU A 75 13.82 -6.50 11.96
CA GLU A 75 14.74 -7.14 12.89
C GLU A 75 14.60 -6.53 14.27
N VAL A 76 14.84 -7.35 15.30
CA VAL A 76 14.93 -6.88 16.68
C VAL A 76 16.31 -7.23 17.18
N SER A 77 17.04 -6.22 17.65
CA SER A 77 18.38 -6.40 18.20
C SER A 77 18.56 -5.56 19.45
N ARG A 78 19.60 -5.86 20.22
CA ARG A 78 20.08 -4.92 21.24
C ARG A 78 20.60 -3.65 20.58
N PHE A 79 20.54 -2.54 21.30
CA PHE A 79 21.00 -1.24 20.81
C PHE A 79 22.49 -1.24 20.43
N ILE A 80 23.31 -1.99 21.17
CA ILE A 80 24.74 -2.16 20.86
C ILE A 80 24.99 -2.95 19.56
N ASP A 81 24.05 -3.82 19.16
CA ASP A 81 24.18 -4.72 18.02
C ASP A 81 23.58 -4.14 16.72
N VAL A 82 23.07 -2.91 16.74
CA VAL A 82 22.55 -2.26 15.52
C VAL A 82 23.70 -2.11 14.51
N PRO A 83 23.56 -2.61 13.27
CA PRO A 83 24.64 -2.62 12.29
C PRO A 83 24.83 -1.27 11.58
N ASP A 84 26.04 -1.02 11.07
CA ASP A 84 26.35 0.17 10.27
C ASP A 84 25.41 0.30 9.04
N GLU A 85 25.04 -0.83 8.43
CA GLU A 85 24.08 -0.87 7.31
C GLU A 85 22.74 -0.22 7.68
N PHE A 86 22.25 -0.45 8.89
CA PHE A 86 20.99 0.14 9.35
C PHE A 86 21.11 1.66 9.52
N ALA A 87 22.18 2.11 10.19
CA ALA A 87 22.45 3.54 10.38
C ALA A 87 22.51 4.28 9.03
N LEU A 88 23.18 3.69 8.03
CA LEU A 88 23.24 4.22 6.67
C LEU A 88 21.86 4.21 5.98
N ALA A 89 21.05 3.18 6.19
CA ALA A 89 19.71 3.06 5.61
C ALA A 89 18.70 4.05 6.20
N GLU A 90 18.89 4.52 7.44
CA GLU A 90 18.06 5.58 8.01
C GLU A 90 18.33 6.95 7.39
N ALA A 91 19.55 7.20 6.92
CA ALA A 91 19.94 8.42 6.21
C ALA A 91 19.60 9.73 6.97
N GLU A 92 19.65 9.71 8.30
CA GLU A 92 19.38 10.89 9.15
C GLU A 92 20.63 11.71 9.51
N GLY A 93 21.81 11.27 9.05
CA GLY A 93 23.09 11.93 9.30
C GLY A 93 24.14 11.03 9.93
N ASP A 94 23.74 9.85 10.38
CA ASP A 94 24.63 8.85 10.98
C ASP A 94 25.39 8.07 9.90
N LEU A 95 26.71 7.96 10.05
CA LEU A 95 27.58 7.30 9.05
C LEU A 95 27.93 5.86 9.44
N ASN A 96 27.65 5.46 10.68
CA ASN A 96 27.92 4.15 11.24
C ASN A 96 27.07 3.93 12.51
N ALA A 97 27.14 2.74 13.10
CA ALA A 97 26.39 2.36 14.28
C ALA A 97 26.76 3.16 15.54
N ALA A 98 27.99 3.67 15.65
CA ALA A 98 28.38 4.49 16.79
C ALA A 98 27.72 5.88 16.73
N ASP A 99 27.64 6.48 15.54
CA ASP A 99 26.91 7.73 15.31
C ASP A 99 25.43 7.54 15.64
N PHE A 100 24.82 6.47 15.12
CA PHE A 100 23.43 6.08 15.41
C PHE A 100 23.19 5.96 16.92
N ARG A 101 24.07 5.26 17.65
CA ARG A 101 23.92 5.14 19.11
C ARG A 101 24.01 6.48 19.82
N ALA A 102 24.89 7.37 19.39
CA ALA A 102 25.01 8.69 19.98
C ALA A 102 23.79 9.57 19.70
N SER A 103 23.32 9.62 18.44
CA SER A 103 22.18 10.44 18.01
C SER A 103 20.88 9.98 18.69
N HIS A 104 20.61 8.68 18.66
CA HIS A 104 19.38 8.10 19.20
C HIS A 104 19.34 8.05 20.73
N SER A 105 20.47 7.81 21.40
CA SER A 105 20.54 7.95 22.87
C SER A 105 20.15 9.35 23.31
N ASN A 106 20.65 10.38 22.61
CA ASN A 106 20.30 11.76 22.91
C ASN A 106 18.81 12.04 22.70
N TYR A 107 18.24 11.58 21.58
CA TYR A 107 16.82 11.76 21.28
C TYR A 107 15.92 11.07 22.33
N TRP A 108 16.13 9.77 22.58
CA TRP A 108 15.31 9.01 23.53
C TRP A 108 15.45 9.53 24.96
N SER A 109 16.65 9.93 25.38
CA SER A 109 16.86 10.56 26.69
C SER A 109 16.10 11.88 26.83
N GLN A 110 16.02 12.69 25.77
CA GLN A 110 15.27 13.97 25.78
C GLN A 110 13.77 13.78 25.98
N ILE A 111 13.22 12.66 25.51
CA ILE A 111 11.79 12.31 25.70
C ILE A 111 11.55 11.45 26.95
N GLY A 112 12.58 11.25 27.79
CA GLY A 112 12.47 10.61 29.10
C GLY A 112 12.67 9.10 29.12
N GLU A 113 13.09 8.49 28.01
CA GLU A 113 13.40 7.06 27.94
C GLU A 113 14.84 6.80 28.40
N THR A 114 15.05 5.71 29.15
CA THR A 114 16.39 5.29 29.60
C THR A 114 16.92 4.22 28.66
N ILE A 115 17.96 4.55 27.88
CA ILE A 115 18.55 3.66 26.89
C ILE A 115 19.87 3.09 27.41
N THR A 116 20.04 1.78 27.24
CA THR A 116 21.27 1.04 27.56
C THR A 116 21.67 0.19 26.37
N ASP A 117 22.87 -0.38 26.40
CA ASP A 117 23.36 -1.29 25.34
C ASP A 117 22.43 -2.48 25.10
N ASP A 118 21.69 -2.94 26.12
CA ASP A 118 20.77 -4.09 26.05
C ASP A 118 19.34 -3.70 25.63
N THR A 119 19.02 -2.41 25.51
CA THR A 119 17.70 -1.94 25.08
C THR A 119 17.34 -2.53 23.71
N GLN A 120 16.14 -3.08 23.57
CA GLN A 120 15.69 -3.73 22.34
C GLN A 120 15.19 -2.69 21.32
N ILE A 121 15.80 -2.71 20.14
CA ILE A 121 15.48 -1.83 19.02
C ILE A 121 14.82 -2.65 17.92
N VAL A 122 13.65 -2.20 17.49
CA VAL A 122 12.97 -2.69 16.31
C VAL A 122 13.47 -1.90 15.10
N GLN A 123 14.11 -2.60 14.17
CA GLN A 123 14.65 -2.10 12.93
C GLN A 123 13.71 -2.45 11.78
N VAL A 124 13.05 -1.44 11.20
CA VAL A 124 12.09 -1.64 10.10
C VAL A 124 12.68 -1.07 8.82
N TYR A 125 12.91 -1.92 7.82
CA TYR A 125 13.29 -1.53 6.47
C TYR A 125 12.07 -1.50 5.57
N PHE A 126 12.05 -0.55 4.63
CA PHE A 126 10.92 -0.36 3.73
C PHE A 126 11.32 0.13 2.35
N GLU A 127 10.45 -0.13 1.37
CA GLU A 127 10.46 0.51 0.06
C GLU A 127 9.32 1.52 -0.05
N LEU A 128 9.58 2.65 -0.70
CA LEU A 128 8.55 3.63 -1.07
C LEU A 128 7.80 3.14 -2.30
N LEU A 129 6.48 3.04 -2.19
CA LEU A 129 5.63 2.69 -3.32
C LEU A 129 5.30 3.92 -4.18
N THR A 130 5.27 3.71 -5.50
CA THR A 130 5.06 4.78 -6.49
C THR A 130 3.65 5.38 -6.49
N HIS A 131 2.69 4.64 -5.94
CA HIS A 131 1.29 5.01 -5.84
C HIS A 131 0.78 4.65 -4.44
N ARG A 132 -0.27 5.36 -4.03
CA ARG A 132 -1.05 5.06 -2.83
C ARG A 132 -2.51 4.81 -3.20
N LEU A 133 -3.26 4.23 -2.28
CA LEU A 133 -4.71 4.07 -2.39
C LEU A 133 -5.39 5.03 -1.41
N ARG A 134 -6.48 5.65 -1.84
CA ARG A 134 -7.39 6.39 -0.96
C ARG A 134 -8.86 6.15 -1.35
N PRO A 135 -9.82 6.31 -0.43
CA PRO A 135 -11.24 6.25 -0.76
C PRO A 135 -11.61 7.18 -1.92
N LEU A 136 -12.57 6.74 -2.72
CA LEU A 136 -13.17 7.59 -3.76
C LEU A 136 -13.80 8.84 -3.15
N GLN A 137 -13.69 9.96 -3.87
CA GLN A 137 -14.26 11.24 -3.49
C GLN A 137 -15.22 11.71 -4.58
N ALA A 138 -16.18 12.57 -4.22
CA ALA A 138 -17.13 13.12 -5.19
C ALA A 138 -16.45 13.82 -6.38
N SER A 139 -15.29 14.44 -6.13
CA SER A 139 -14.45 15.09 -7.14
C SER A 139 -13.84 14.13 -8.17
N ASP A 140 -13.79 12.83 -7.89
CA ASP A 140 -13.25 11.83 -8.82
C ASP A 140 -14.24 11.48 -9.93
N ALA A 141 -15.54 11.74 -9.75
CA ALA A 141 -16.59 11.30 -10.67
C ALA A 141 -16.35 11.78 -12.11
N GLU A 142 -15.95 13.03 -12.27
CA GLU A 142 -15.66 13.63 -13.58
C GLU A 142 -14.49 12.90 -14.28
N TRP A 143 -13.40 12.67 -13.55
CA TRP A 143 -12.24 11.98 -14.08
C TRP A 143 -12.54 10.51 -14.39
N ILE A 144 -13.27 9.80 -13.51
CA ILE A 144 -13.72 8.42 -13.75
C ILE A 144 -14.58 8.34 -15.00
N TYR A 145 -15.54 9.25 -15.17
CA TYR A 145 -16.36 9.31 -16.38
C TYR A 145 -15.51 9.38 -17.64
N HIS A 146 -14.51 10.26 -17.68
CA HIS A 146 -13.60 10.39 -18.81
C HIS A 146 -12.74 9.15 -19.02
N ALA A 147 -12.17 8.58 -17.96
CA ALA A 147 -11.35 7.38 -18.04
C ALA A 147 -12.15 6.16 -18.54
N CYS A 148 -13.43 6.05 -18.14
CA CYS A 148 -14.33 4.98 -18.56
C CYS A 148 -14.87 5.13 -19.99
N GLN A 149 -14.55 6.21 -20.71
CA GLN A 149 -14.79 6.28 -22.17
C GLN A 149 -13.78 5.45 -22.98
N ASP A 150 -12.67 5.05 -22.36
CA ASP A 150 -11.66 4.22 -23.01
C ASP A 150 -12.21 2.80 -23.29
N THR A 151 -11.96 2.33 -24.52
CA THR A 151 -12.48 1.06 -25.01
C THR A 151 -11.89 -0.15 -24.29
N GLU A 152 -10.64 -0.09 -23.83
CA GLU A 152 -10.00 -1.18 -23.09
C GLU A 152 -10.54 -1.25 -21.66
N VAL A 153 -10.78 -0.12 -20.99
CA VAL A 153 -11.47 -0.11 -19.69
C VAL A 153 -12.85 -0.73 -19.83
N GLN A 154 -13.63 -0.31 -20.83
CA GLN A 154 -14.93 -0.90 -21.09
C GLN A 154 -14.82 -2.39 -21.39
N ARG A 155 -13.87 -2.80 -22.24
CA ARG A 155 -13.68 -4.18 -22.70
C ARG A 155 -13.54 -5.19 -21.56
N TRP A 156 -12.76 -4.85 -20.54
CA TRP A 156 -12.37 -5.76 -19.45
C TRP A 156 -13.19 -5.59 -18.17
N THR A 157 -14.11 -4.62 -18.11
CA THR A 157 -14.93 -4.35 -16.93
C THR A 157 -16.41 -4.58 -17.19
N LYS A 158 -17.20 -4.64 -16.11
CA LYS A 158 -18.67 -4.81 -16.15
C LYS A 158 -19.43 -3.49 -16.10
N ILE A 159 -18.76 -2.37 -16.35
CA ILE A 159 -19.40 -1.05 -16.31
C ILE A 159 -20.49 -0.94 -17.40
N PRO A 160 -21.55 -0.15 -17.18
CA PRO A 160 -22.59 0.07 -18.18
C PRO A 160 -22.05 0.64 -19.49
N ARG A 161 -22.72 0.30 -20.61
CA ARG A 161 -22.39 0.81 -21.94
C ARG A 161 -23.67 1.32 -22.63
N PRO A 162 -23.75 2.61 -23.00
CA PRO A 162 -22.75 3.66 -22.78
C PRO A 162 -22.54 3.99 -21.30
N TYR A 163 -21.31 4.36 -20.93
CA TYR A 163 -20.99 4.80 -19.57
C TYR A 163 -21.28 6.30 -19.43
N THR A 164 -22.29 6.66 -18.63
CA THR A 164 -22.73 8.05 -18.45
C THR A 164 -22.08 8.71 -17.23
N ARG A 165 -22.25 10.02 -17.11
CA ARG A 165 -21.76 10.80 -15.96
C ARG A 165 -22.46 10.39 -14.67
N GLU A 166 -23.75 10.10 -14.76
CA GLU A 166 -24.57 9.64 -13.63
C GLU A 166 -24.02 8.32 -13.07
N HIS A 167 -23.58 7.39 -13.92
CA HIS A 167 -22.93 6.16 -13.44
C HIS A 167 -21.66 6.47 -12.64
N ALA A 168 -20.84 7.42 -13.06
CA ALA A 168 -19.63 7.80 -12.32
C ALA A 168 -19.96 8.48 -10.99
N THR A 169 -20.96 9.37 -10.97
CA THR A 169 -21.42 10.05 -9.75
C THR A 169 -22.01 9.05 -8.75
N SER A 170 -22.79 8.07 -9.21
CA SER A 170 -23.30 6.99 -8.35
C SER A 170 -22.16 6.12 -7.83
N PHE A 171 -21.22 5.71 -8.70
CA PHE A 171 -20.13 4.81 -8.35
C PHE A 171 -19.23 5.35 -7.24
N VAL A 172 -18.91 6.65 -7.21
CA VAL A 172 -18.09 7.22 -6.12
C VAL A 172 -18.81 7.25 -4.77
N VAL A 173 -20.13 7.03 -4.75
CA VAL A 173 -20.96 7.03 -3.54
C VAL A 173 -21.27 5.60 -3.10
N ASP A 174 -21.83 4.78 -3.99
CA ASP A 174 -22.32 3.43 -3.68
C ASP A 174 -21.35 2.31 -4.02
N GLN A 175 -20.27 2.62 -4.75
CA GLN A 175 -19.23 1.69 -5.22
C GLN A 175 -19.81 0.48 -5.97
N ASN A 176 -21.05 0.55 -6.45
CA ASN A 176 -21.79 -0.53 -7.08
C ASN A 176 -21.80 -1.85 -6.26
N GLY A 177 -21.84 -1.75 -4.93
CA GLY A 177 -21.89 -2.90 -4.01
C GLY A 177 -20.55 -3.61 -3.79
N GLU A 178 -19.45 -3.04 -4.25
CA GLU A 178 -18.09 -3.46 -3.91
C GLU A 178 -17.83 -3.32 -2.41
N LEU A 179 -17.10 -4.24 -1.79
CA LEU A 179 -16.69 -4.10 -0.39
C LEU A 179 -15.79 -2.87 -0.19
N LEU A 180 -14.94 -2.58 -1.18
CA LEU A 180 -14.07 -1.40 -1.18
C LEU A 180 -13.65 -1.03 -2.60
N ALA A 181 -13.75 0.25 -2.96
CA ALA A 181 -13.15 0.85 -4.14
C ALA A 181 -12.34 2.09 -3.75
N ASN A 182 -11.07 2.12 -4.19
CA ASN A 182 -10.15 3.20 -3.92
C ASN A 182 -9.60 3.79 -5.22
N ALA A 183 -9.39 5.10 -5.24
CA ALA A 183 -8.59 5.74 -6.28
C ALA A 183 -7.11 5.36 -6.09
N ILE A 184 -6.46 4.97 -7.18
CA ILE A 184 -5.01 4.78 -7.24
C ILE A 184 -4.39 6.14 -7.56
N ILE A 185 -3.63 6.69 -6.62
CA ILE A 185 -3.04 8.03 -6.74
C ILE A 185 -1.53 7.91 -6.90
N ASN A 186 -0.96 8.58 -7.89
CA ASN A 186 0.48 8.69 -8.00
C ASN A 186 1.03 9.52 -6.82
N SER A 187 1.90 8.91 -6.01
CA SER A 187 2.36 9.53 -4.76
C SER A 187 3.12 10.84 -4.98
N ARG A 188 3.78 10.99 -6.13
CA ARG A 188 4.60 12.17 -6.45
C ARG A 188 3.82 13.30 -7.11
N THR A 189 2.88 12.98 -8.00
CA THR A 189 2.14 14.01 -8.75
C THR A 189 0.76 14.31 -8.18
N GLY A 190 0.24 13.47 -7.29
CA GLY A 190 -1.11 13.57 -6.76
C GLY A 190 -2.21 13.25 -7.78
N LYS A 191 -1.85 12.84 -9.01
CA LYS A 191 -2.81 12.57 -10.08
C LYS A 191 -3.43 11.17 -9.92
N PRO A 192 -4.73 11.01 -10.20
CA PRO A 192 -5.36 9.70 -10.24
C PRO A 192 -4.88 8.89 -11.45
N ALA A 193 -4.78 7.58 -11.27
CA ALA A 193 -4.23 6.63 -12.25
C ALA A 193 -5.21 5.50 -12.59
N GLY A 194 -6.15 5.19 -11.70
CA GLY A 194 -7.09 4.09 -11.87
C GLY A 194 -7.93 3.91 -10.61
N VAL A 195 -8.70 2.84 -10.58
CA VAL A 195 -9.42 2.38 -9.39
C VAL A 195 -9.03 0.94 -9.11
N ALA A 196 -8.82 0.63 -7.83
CA ALA A 196 -8.55 -0.71 -7.36
C ALA A 196 -9.32 -0.96 -6.05
N GLY A 197 -9.71 -2.21 -5.83
CA GLY A 197 -10.65 -2.52 -4.78
C GLY A 197 -10.73 -4.00 -4.42
N ILE A 198 -11.61 -4.27 -3.47
CA ILE A 198 -12.00 -5.61 -3.02
C ILE A 198 -13.48 -5.75 -3.33
N HIS A 199 -13.82 -6.76 -4.12
CA HIS A 199 -15.20 -7.10 -4.46
C HIS A 199 -15.94 -7.63 -3.23
N HIS A 200 -15.35 -8.63 -2.57
CA HIS A 200 -15.89 -9.27 -1.39
C HIS A 200 -14.80 -10.07 -0.68
N ILE A 201 -15.05 -10.40 0.59
CA ILE A 201 -14.26 -11.37 1.35
C ILE A 201 -15.19 -12.53 1.71
N LYS A 202 -14.85 -13.74 1.30
CA LYS A 202 -15.63 -14.95 1.57
C LYS A 202 -14.70 -16.11 1.91
N ASP A 203 -14.99 -16.82 3.00
CA ASP A 203 -14.25 -18.00 3.44
C ASP A 203 -12.72 -17.77 3.50
N GLY A 204 -12.31 -16.58 3.97
CA GLY A 204 -10.90 -16.19 4.08
C GLY A 204 -10.21 -15.78 2.77
N VAL A 205 -10.97 -15.68 1.67
CA VAL A 205 -10.50 -15.25 0.35
C VAL A 205 -11.02 -13.86 0.01
N ALA A 206 -10.11 -12.90 -0.20
CA ALA A 206 -10.44 -11.55 -0.69
C ALA A 206 -10.32 -11.50 -2.22
N THR A 207 -11.42 -11.29 -2.94
CA THR A 207 -11.38 -11.15 -4.40
C THR A 207 -11.15 -9.68 -4.76
N VAL A 208 -10.09 -9.38 -5.51
CA VAL A 208 -9.69 -8.01 -5.88
C VAL A 208 -9.90 -7.72 -7.36
N GLY A 209 -10.10 -6.44 -7.66
CA GLY A 209 -10.24 -5.92 -9.03
C GLY A 209 -9.56 -4.58 -9.20
N TYR A 210 -9.19 -4.26 -10.44
CA TYR A 210 -8.60 -2.98 -10.79
C TYR A 210 -8.79 -2.64 -12.27
N TRP A 211 -8.75 -1.35 -12.57
CA TRP A 211 -8.59 -0.82 -13.93
C TRP A 211 -7.72 0.44 -13.90
N ILE A 212 -7.02 0.70 -15.01
CA ILE A 212 -6.07 1.81 -15.13
C ILE A 212 -6.48 2.70 -16.29
N ALA A 213 -6.54 4.02 -16.03
CA ALA A 213 -6.83 5.03 -17.02
C ALA A 213 -5.78 5.03 -18.14
N PRO A 214 -6.16 5.32 -19.40
CA PRO A 214 -5.26 5.19 -20.55
C PRO A 214 -3.93 5.94 -20.39
N GLU A 215 -3.98 7.17 -19.85
CA GLU A 215 -2.84 8.05 -19.61
C GLU A 215 -1.87 7.54 -18.53
N ALA A 216 -2.32 6.62 -17.66
CA ALA A 216 -1.54 6.10 -16.53
C ALA A 216 -1.07 4.65 -16.72
N ARG A 217 -1.31 4.05 -17.89
CA ARG A 217 -0.83 2.69 -18.21
C ARG A 217 0.70 2.63 -18.19
N ARG A 218 1.25 1.46 -17.83
CA ARG A 218 2.70 1.19 -17.76
C ARG A 218 3.49 2.05 -16.77
N THR A 219 2.83 2.71 -15.82
CA THR A 219 3.46 3.48 -14.73
C THR A 219 3.71 2.64 -13.47
N GLY A 220 3.27 1.39 -13.45
CA GLY A 220 3.28 0.52 -12.26
C GLY A 220 2.05 0.67 -11.34
N ALA A 221 1.09 1.55 -11.67
CA ALA A 221 -0.10 1.80 -10.84
C ALA A 221 -0.86 0.53 -10.41
N ALA A 222 -1.20 -0.35 -11.35
CA ALA A 222 -1.93 -1.59 -11.03
C ALA A 222 -1.12 -2.55 -10.17
N SER A 223 0.16 -2.78 -10.49
CA SER A 223 1.02 -3.65 -9.69
C SER A 223 1.22 -3.11 -8.27
N THR A 224 1.32 -1.78 -8.12
CA THR A 224 1.42 -1.14 -6.81
C THR A 224 0.13 -1.32 -6.02
N ALA A 225 -1.04 -1.10 -6.64
CA ALA A 225 -2.33 -1.34 -5.98
C ALA A 225 -2.47 -2.80 -5.50
N LEU A 226 -2.08 -3.78 -6.32
CA LEU A 226 -2.10 -5.19 -5.95
C LEU A 226 -1.13 -5.54 -4.81
N ARG A 227 -0.07 -4.77 -4.58
CA ARG A 227 0.82 -4.92 -3.41
C ARG A 227 0.21 -4.34 -2.13
N ILE A 228 -0.65 -3.31 -2.25
CA ILE A 228 -1.27 -2.62 -1.11
C ILE A 228 -2.53 -3.37 -0.62
N LEU A 229 -3.37 -3.84 -1.55
CA LEU A 229 -4.65 -4.47 -1.23
C LEU A 229 -4.58 -5.63 -0.21
N PRO A 230 -3.54 -6.49 -0.17
CA PRO A 230 -3.43 -7.52 0.85
C PRO A 230 -3.39 -6.97 2.28
N SER A 231 -2.73 -5.83 2.51
CA SER A 231 -2.68 -5.19 3.84
C SER A 231 -4.04 -4.64 4.25
N ILE A 232 -4.78 -4.07 3.29
CA ILE A 232 -6.16 -3.62 3.50
C ILE A 232 -7.09 -4.82 3.79
N ALA A 233 -6.99 -5.88 2.98
CA ALA A 233 -7.84 -7.07 3.10
C ALA A 233 -7.71 -7.74 4.48
N LYS A 234 -6.47 -7.87 5.00
CA LYS A 234 -6.20 -8.39 6.36
C LYS A 234 -6.85 -7.56 7.48
N ARG A 235 -7.05 -6.25 7.25
CA ARG A 235 -7.70 -5.37 8.23
C ARG A 235 -9.23 -5.43 8.15
N LEU A 236 -9.78 -5.66 6.96
CA LEU A 236 -11.22 -5.78 6.76
C LEU A 236 -11.78 -7.15 7.17
N GLY A 237 -10.93 -8.18 7.26
CA GLY A 237 -11.34 -9.50 7.73
C GLY A 237 -10.19 -10.47 7.86
N GLN A 238 -10.49 -11.68 8.34
CA GLN A 238 -9.53 -12.77 8.45
C GLN A 238 -9.24 -13.34 7.05
N VAL A 239 -8.25 -12.77 6.36
CA VAL A 239 -7.90 -13.13 4.99
C VAL A 239 -6.58 -13.90 4.96
N HIS A 240 -6.61 -15.13 4.44
CA HIS A 240 -5.41 -15.93 4.19
C HIS A 240 -4.99 -15.90 2.71
N THR A 241 -5.93 -15.62 1.80
CA THR A 241 -5.68 -15.60 0.35
C THR A 241 -6.27 -14.35 -0.29
N VAL A 242 -5.48 -13.68 -1.14
CA VAL A 242 -5.98 -12.63 -2.05
C VAL A 242 -6.05 -13.22 -3.44
N ARG A 243 -7.20 -13.05 -4.11
CA ARG A 243 -7.49 -13.65 -5.41
C ARG A 243 -7.83 -12.58 -6.44
N ALA A 244 -7.28 -12.67 -7.63
CA ALA A 244 -7.67 -11.88 -8.79
C ALA A 244 -8.18 -12.83 -9.89
N VAL A 245 -9.35 -12.55 -10.45
CA VAL A 245 -9.92 -13.31 -11.57
C VAL A 245 -9.65 -12.54 -12.85
N ILE A 246 -8.85 -13.11 -13.76
CA ILE A 246 -8.34 -12.39 -14.93
C ILE A 246 -8.63 -13.20 -16.19
N ALA A 247 -9.23 -12.56 -17.19
CA ALA A 247 -9.45 -13.16 -18.52
C ALA A 247 -8.16 -13.78 -19.08
N GLU A 248 -8.25 -15.00 -19.62
CA GLU A 248 -7.11 -15.69 -20.26
C GLU A 248 -6.49 -14.86 -21.39
N THR A 249 -7.32 -14.14 -22.14
CA THR A 249 -6.94 -13.26 -23.25
C THR A 249 -6.36 -11.93 -22.80
N ASN A 250 -6.50 -11.54 -21.53
CA ASN A 250 -5.96 -10.29 -21.00
C ASN A 250 -4.51 -10.45 -20.51
N THR A 251 -3.59 -10.55 -21.48
CA THR A 251 -2.15 -10.71 -21.22
C THR A 251 -1.57 -9.60 -20.34
N ALA A 252 -2.08 -8.37 -20.43
CA ALA A 252 -1.58 -7.23 -19.68
C ALA A 252 -1.89 -7.34 -18.17
N SER A 253 -3.12 -7.68 -17.81
CA SER A 253 -3.51 -7.87 -16.41
C SER A 253 -2.84 -9.11 -15.80
N ARG A 254 -2.68 -10.19 -16.58
CA ARG A 254 -1.95 -11.39 -16.16
C ARG A 254 -0.49 -11.07 -15.78
N ALA A 255 0.22 -10.40 -16.68
CA ALA A 255 1.60 -9.98 -16.43
C ALA A 255 1.72 -8.93 -15.29
N THR A 256 0.64 -8.21 -14.98
CA THR A 256 0.59 -7.28 -13.84
C THR A 256 0.44 -8.02 -12.52
N ALA A 257 -0.45 -9.02 -12.46
CA ALA A 257 -0.64 -9.86 -11.28
C ALA A 257 0.65 -10.63 -10.93
N GLU A 258 1.32 -11.20 -11.93
CA GLU A 258 2.59 -11.92 -11.75
C GLU A 258 3.70 -11.02 -11.18
N ARG A 259 3.83 -9.77 -11.68
CA ARG A 259 4.78 -8.78 -11.12
C ARG A 259 4.44 -8.32 -9.72
N ALA A 260 3.18 -8.43 -9.32
CA ALA A 260 2.73 -8.18 -7.95
C ALA A 260 2.93 -9.39 -7.02
N GLY A 261 3.42 -10.52 -7.55
CA GLY A 261 3.71 -11.74 -6.78
C GLY A 261 2.59 -12.76 -6.78
N PHE A 262 1.46 -12.50 -7.46
CA PHE A 262 0.39 -13.47 -7.61
C PHE A 262 0.85 -14.62 -8.52
N LYS A 263 0.41 -15.83 -8.18
CA LYS A 263 0.69 -17.03 -8.96
C LYS A 263 -0.59 -17.53 -9.59
N ILE A 264 -0.50 -18.07 -10.80
CA ILE A 264 -1.62 -18.79 -11.40
C ILE A 264 -1.92 -20.02 -10.53
N ALA A 265 -3.17 -20.13 -10.07
CA ALA A 265 -3.61 -21.23 -9.24
C ALA A 265 -4.34 -22.28 -10.10
N ARG A 266 -5.35 -21.85 -10.86
CA ARG A 266 -6.21 -22.72 -11.67
C ARG A 266 -6.97 -21.93 -12.74
N ASN A 267 -7.64 -22.64 -13.63
CA ASN A 267 -8.72 -22.06 -14.42
C ASN A 267 -9.86 -21.66 -13.49
N SER A 268 -10.40 -20.48 -13.69
CA SER A 268 -11.54 -19.99 -12.93
C SER A 268 -12.82 -20.66 -13.44
N ALA A 269 -13.77 -20.90 -12.53
CA ALA A 269 -15.15 -21.24 -12.91
C ALA A 269 -15.90 -20.01 -13.44
N GLU A 270 -15.38 -18.81 -13.17
CA GLU A 270 -15.94 -17.53 -13.58
C GLU A 270 -15.49 -17.17 -15.00
N HIS A 271 -16.31 -16.38 -15.69
CA HIS A 271 -15.97 -15.77 -16.97
C HIS A 271 -15.72 -14.28 -16.79
N CYS A 272 -14.82 -13.74 -17.60
CA CYS A 272 -14.55 -12.32 -17.67
C CYS A 272 -15.07 -11.74 -18.98
N PRO A 273 -15.49 -10.46 -18.98
CA PRO A 273 -15.82 -9.77 -20.21
C PRO A 273 -14.57 -9.62 -21.10
N ASP A 274 -14.76 -9.87 -22.39
CA ASP A 274 -13.86 -9.50 -23.47
C ASP A 274 -14.70 -8.76 -24.51
N GLY A 275 -14.88 -7.46 -24.27
CA GLY A 275 -15.70 -6.61 -25.12
C GLY A 275 -17.18 -6.97 -24.97
N ALA A 276 -17.83 -7.37 -26.07
CA ALA A 276 -19.22 -7.84 -26.08
C ALA A 276 -19.36 -9.34 -25.76
N THR A 277 -18.24 -10.05 -25.62
CA THR A 277 -18.21 -11.49 -25.38
C THR A 277 -17.74 -11.82 -23.97
N GLN A 278 -17.90 -13.08 -23.57
CA GLN A 278 -17.34 -13.62 -22.34
C GLN A 278 -16.23 -14.60 -22.70
N THR A 279 -15.13 -14.59 -21.94
CA THR A 279 -14.01 -15.51 -22.11
C THR A 279 -13.70 -16.21 -20.81
N ALA A 280 -13.07 -17.38 -20.91
CA ALA A 280 -12.50 -18.08 -19.78
C ALA A 280 -11.51 -17.18 -19.02
N ALA A 281 -11.45 -17.38 -17.71
CA ALA A 281 -10.59 -16.63 -16.81
C ALA A 281 -9.70 -17.57 -15.98
N LEU A 282 -8.64 -17.00 -15.42
CA LEU A 282 -7.68 -17.67 -14.57
C LEU A 282 -7.76 -17.06 -13.17
N ASP A 283 -7.73 -17.93 -12.16
CA ASP A 283 -7.56 -17.52 -10.77
C ASP A 283 -6.07 -17.28 -10.52
N TYR A 284 -5.72 -16.05 -10.19
CA TYR A 284 -4.42 -15.65 -9.67
C TYR A 284 -4.52 -15.48 -8.16
N GLU A 285 -3.65 -16.14 -7.41
CA GLU A 285 -3.68 -16.11 -5.95
C GLU A 285 -2.36 -15.62 -5.36
N LEU A 286 -2.48 -14.82 -4.30
CA LEU A 286 -1.42 -14.47 -3.39
C LEU A 286 -1.81 -15.01 -2.02
N THR A 287 -1.21 -16.15 -1.65
CA THR A 287 -1.29 -16.69 -0.29
C THR A 287 -0.26 -16.00 0.57
N ASN A 288 -0.67 -15.48 1.72
CA ASN A 288 0.29 -15.00 2.71
C ASN A 288 1.17 -16.18 3.13
N GLN A 289 2.49 -16.07 2.93
CA GLN A 289 3.40 -16.90 3.70
C GLN A 289 3.28 -16.42 5.15
N GLN A 290 2.95 -17.35 6.04
CA GLN A 290 2.88 -17.11 7.48
C GLN A 290 4.21 -16.59 8.01
#